data_AF-A0A4S2T582-F1
#
_entry.id   AF-A0A4S2T582-F1
#
_cell.length_a   1.000
_cell.length_b   1.000
_cell.length_c   1.000
_cell.angle_alpha   90.00
_cell.angle_beta   90.00
_cell.angle_gamma   90.00
#
_symmetry.space_group_name_H-M   'P 1'
#
loop_
_entity.id
_entity.type
_entity.pdbx_description
1 polymer ?
#
loop_
_entity_poly.entity_id
_entity_poly.type
_entity_poly.pdbx_seq_one_letter_code
_entity_poly.pdbx_strand_id
1 'polypeptide(L)'
;MCQTAVKEAEREGKEFARAMKWLGSGEQEEIASLFAQHHLRLRKEALRAIIERGEELQTRYSRRYADFRTRLIGICIGACAIGFTAAVLLTLL
;
A
#
# COMPACT_ATOMS: atom_id res chain seq x y z
N MET A 1 -0.11 0.29 -15.95
CA MET A 1 -0.52 1.66 -15.57
C MET A 1 -1.86 1.94 -16.22
N CYS A 2 -2.79 2.63 -15.54
CA CYS A 2 -4.09 2.96 -16.13
C CYS A 2 -3.92 3.92 -17.31
N GLN A 3 -4.59 3.62 -18.42
CA GLN A 3 -4.56 4.46 -19.63
C GLN A 3 -5.02 5.91 -19.35
N THR A 4 -5.87 6.10 -18.35
CA THR A 4 -6.28 7.43 -17.86
C THR A 4 -5.11 8.25 -17.33
N ALA A 5 -4.19 7.65 -16.57
CA ALA A 5 -3.05 8.38 -16.00
C ALA A 5 -2.07 8.84 -17.09
N VAL A 6 -1.95 8.07 -18.18
CA VAL A 6 -1.12 8.44 -19.34
C VAL A 6 -1.74 9.63 -20.06
N LYS A 7 -3.03 9.57 -20.40
CA LYS A 7 -3.76 10.67 -21.04
C LYS A 7 -3.73 11.95 -20.21
N GLU A 8 -3.84 11.82 -18.90
CA GLU A 8 -3.77 12.93 -17.96
C GLU A 8 -2.38 13.59 -17.99
N ALA A 9 -1.30 12.80 -17.92
CA ALA A 9 0.06 13.33 -17.99
C ALA A 9 0.37 14.00 -19.33
N GLU A 10 -0.14 13.45 -20.45
CA GLU A 10 -0.04 14.08 -21.77
C GLU A 10 -0.80 15.40 -21.84
N ARG A 11 -1.99 15.48 -21.23
CA ARG A 11 -2.76 16.72 -21.14
C ARG A 11 -2.03 17.77 -20.33
N GLU A 12 -1.61 17.44 -19.11
CA GLU A 12 -0.86 18.34 -18.22
C GLU A 12 0.43 18.83 -18.90
N GLY A 13 1.15 17.96 -19.61
CA GLY A 13 2.35 18.33 -20.37
C GLY A 13 2.07 19.30 -21.52
N LYS A 14 0.99 19.08 -22.27
CA LYS A 14 0.56 19.99 -23.35
C LYS A 14 0.14 21.35 -22.80
N GLU A 15 -0.59 21.39 -21.70
CA GLU A 15 -0.98 22.64 -21.03
C GLU A 15 0.25 23.41 -20.52
N PHE A 16 1.21 22.69 -19.92
CA PHE A 16 2.47 23.27 -19.45
C PHE A 16 3.31 23.85 -20.60
N ALA A 17 3.48 23.11 -21.70
CA ALA A 17 4.23 23.58 -22.85
C ALA A 17 3.55 24.77 -23.57
N ARG A 18 2.20 24.77 -23.66
CA ARG A 18 1.43 25.89 -24.23
C ARG A 18 1.57 27.19 -23.43
N ALA A 19 1.86 27.11 -22.12
CA ALA A 19 2.14 28.29 -21.32
C ALA A 19 3.45 28.99 -21.76
N MET A 20 4.35 28.27 -22.42
CA MET A 20 5.63 28.79 -22.91
C MET A 20 5.51 29.36 -24.32
N LYS A 21 4.90 30.55 -24.41
CA LYS A 21 4.61 31.23 -25.69
C LYS A 21 5.84 31.63 -26.52
N TRP A 22 7.03 31.56 -25.95
CA TRP A 22 8.30 31.90 -26.61
C TRP A 22 8.93 30.72 -27.36
N LEU A 23 8.39 29.50 -27.19
CA LEU A 23 8.82 28.29 -27.89
C LEU A 23 8.00 28.07 -29.16
N GLY A 24 8.64 27.55 -30.20
CA GLY A 24 7.98 27.08 -31.41
C GLY A 24 7.11 25.84 -31.14
N SER A 25 6.16 25.56 -32.02
CA SER A 25 5.22 24.43 -31.87
C SER A 25 5.91 23.07 -31.72
N GLY A 26 7.00 22.84 -32.46
CA GLY A 26 7.80 21.61 -32.35
C GLY A 26 8.48 21.46 -30.98
N GLU A 27 9.04 22.55 -30.46
CA GLU A 27 9.71 22.55 -29.15
C GLU A 27 8.69 22.40 -28.01
N GLN A 28 7.49 22.97 -28.16
CA GLN A 28 6.39 22.76 -27.22
C GLN A 28 5.94 21.30 -27.18
N GLU A 29 5.85 20.62 -28.32
CA GLU A 29 5.47 19.20 -28.38
C GLU A 29 6.53 18.30 -27.72
N GLU A 30 7.81 18.60 -27.96
CA GLU A 30 8.93 17.88 -27.33
C GLU A 30 8.92 18.05 -25.81
N ILE A 31 8.79 19.28 -25.31
CA ILE A 31 8.71 19.58 -23.88
C ILE A 31 7.48 18.90 -23.24
N ALA A 32 6.32 18.92 -23.92
CA ALA A 32 5.12 18.26 -23.43
C ALA A 32 5.32 16.74 -23.26
N SER A 33 5.97 16.10 -24.24
CA SER A 33 6.29 14.66 -24.17
C SER A 33 7.27 14.34 -23.04
N LEU A 34 8.36 15.10 -22.91
CA LEU A 34 9.34 14.92 -21.84
C LEU A 34 8.72 15.13 -20.46
N PHE A 35 7.86 16.14 -20.30
CA PHE A 35 7.11 16.38 -19.08
C PHE A 35 6.21 15.19 -18.73
N ALA A 36 5.41 14.72 -19.68
CA ALA A 36 4.48 13.61 -19.45
C ALA A 36 5.22 12.34 -19.00
N GLN A 37 6.34 12.02 -19.66
CA GLN A 37 7.19 10.88 -19.30
C GLN A 37 7.79 11.04 -17.89
N HIS A 38 8.33 12.22 -17.58
CA HIS A 38 8.93 12.49 -16.27
C HIS A 38 7.89 12.39 -15.15
N HIS A 39 6.72 12.98 -15.36
CA HIS A 39 5.63 13.00 -14.38
C HIS A 39 5.07 11.60 -14.10
N LEU A 40 4.87 10.79 -15.14
CA LEU A 40 4.47 9.39 -14.99
C LEU A 40 5.50 8.59 -14.20
N ARG A 41 6.79 8.82 -14.46
CA ARG A 41 7.87 8.16 -13.73
C ARG A 41 7.84 8.52 -12.24
N LEU A 42 7.72 9.80 -11.90
CA LEU A 42 7.61 10.26 -10.50
C LEU A 42 6.38 9.66 -9.81
N ARG A 43 5.20 9.71 -10.44
CA ARG A 43 3.97 9.10 -9.90
C ARG A 43 4.15 7.60 -9.64
N LYS A 44 4.84 6.89 -10.54
CA LYS A 44 5.15 5.45 -10.38
C LYS A 44 6.11 5.17 -9.23
N GLU A 45 7.12 6.01 -9.04
CA GLU A 45 8.08 5.89 -7.94
C GLU A 45 7.40 6.16 -6.60
N ALA A 46 6.59 7.22 -6.50
CA ALA A 46 5.81 7.52 -5.30
C ALA A 46 4.84 6.40 -4.94
N LEU A 47 4.11 5.85 -5.92
CA LEU A 47 3.20 4.74 -5.68
C LEU A 47 3.95 3.48 -5.19
N ARG A 48 5.11 3.17 -5.78
CA ARG A 48 5.94 2.05 -5.31
C ARG A 48 6.39 2.24 -3.87
N ALA A 49 6.85 3.45 -3.51
CA ALA A 49 7.24 3.75 -2.14
C ALA A 49 6.07 3.60 -1.15
N ILE A 50 4.86 4.04 -1.53
CA ILE A 50 3.66 3.86 -0.70
C ILE A 50 3.32 2.39 -0.52
N ILE A 51 3.38 1.59 -1.59
CA ILE A 51 3.11 0.14 -1.53
C ILE A 51 4.14 -0.54 -0.63
N GLU A 52 5.43 -0.28 -0.82
CA GLU A 52 6.50 -0.86 -0.01
C GLU A 52 6.35 -0.51 1.47
N ARG A 53 6.01 0.75 1.78
CA ARG A 53 5.69 1.17 3.15
C ARG A 53 4.45 0.50 3.69
N GLY A 54 3.42 0.31 2.87
CA GLY A 54 2.19 -0.39 3.23
C GLY A 54 2.45 -1.86 3.57
N GLU A 55 3.28 -2.55 2.78
CA GLU A 55 3.70 -3.94 3.02
C GLU A 55 4.58 -4.07 4.26
N GLU A 56 5.50 -3.13 4.48
CA GLU A 56 6.30 -3.07 5.71
C GLU A 56 5.38 -2.91 6.93
N LEU A 57 4.39 -2.03 6.83
CA LEU A 57 3.42 -1.78 7.88
C LEU A 57 2.54 -3.02 8.13
N GLN A 58 1.98 -3.60 7.07
CA GLN A 58 1.18 -4.81 7.13
C GLN A 58 1.95 -5.96 7.78
N THR A 59 3.20 -6.17 7.40
CA THR A 59 4.06 -7.20 7.98
C THR A 59 4.28 -6.99 9.48
N ARG A 60 4.53 -5.75 9.90
CA ARG A 60 4.67 -5.40 11.32
C ARG A 60 3.39 -5.65 12.11
N TYR A 61 2.23 -5.30 11.56
CA TYR A 61 0.94 -5.51 12.22
C TYR A 61 0.52 -6.98 12.26
N SER A 62 0.70 -7.72 11.17
CA SER A 62 0.37 -9.15 11.10
C SER A 62 1.18 -9.96 12.11
N ARG A 63 2.47 -9.66 12.31
CA ARG A 63 3.29 -10.30 13.35
C ARG A 63 2.76 -10.02 14.76
N ARG A 64 2.40 -8.77 15.05
CA ARG A 64 1.88 -8.39 16.37
C ARG A 64 0.51 -9.01 16.64
N TYR A 65 -0.35 -9.09 15.63
CA TYR A 65 -1.64 -9.76 15.74
C TYR A 65 -1.49 -11.27 15.94
N ALA A 66 -0.54 -11.90 15.25
CA ALA A 66 -0.26 -13.33 15.41
C ALA A 66 0.22 -13.65 16.84
N ASP A 67 1.09 -12.83 17.45
CA ASP A 67 1.55 -13.05 18.84
C ASP A 67 0.38 -12.95 19.83
N PHE A 68 -0.46 -11.90 19.73
CA PHE A 68 -1.64 -11.78 20.59
C PHE A 68 -2.63 -12.94 20.38
N ARG A 69 -2.87 -13.35 19.14
CA ARG A 69 -3.76 -14.47 18.83
C ARG A 69 -3.24 -15.78 19.43
N THR A 70 -1.95 -16.07 19.30
CA THR A 70 -1.35 -17.28 19.88
C THR A 70 -1.46 -17.28 21.40
N ARG A 71 -1.19 -16.15 22.05
CA ARG A 71 -1.36 -16.02 23.52
C ARG A 71 -2.80 -16.22 23.95
N LEU A 72 -3.75 -15.61 23.25
CA LEU A 72 -5.17 -15.73 23.57
C LEU A 72 -5.64 -17.18 23.42
N ILE A 73 -5.28 -17.85 22.32
CA ILE A 73 -5.60 -19.26 22.09
C ILE A 73 -4.97 -20.13 23.19
N GLY A 74 -3.71 -19.89 23.55
CA GLY A 74 -3.04 -20.61 24.64
C GLY A 74 -3.76 -20.45 25.99
N ILE A 75 -4.20 -19.24 26.32
CA ILE A 75 -4.98 -18.97 27.54
C ILE A 75 -6.34 -19.68 27.49
N CYS A 76 -7.05 -19.63 26.37
CA CYS A 76 -8.33 -20.33 26.22
C CYS A 76 -8.18 -21.85 26.37
N ILE A 77 -7.17 -22.44 25.71
CA ILE A 77 -6.87 -23.87 25.83
C ILE A 77 -6.52 -24.23 27.28
N GLY A 78 -5.67 -23.43 27.93
CA GLY A 78 -5.32 -23.62 29.34
C GLY A 78 -6.54 -23.54 30.26
N ALA A 79 -7.39 -22.54 30.09
CA ALA A 79 -8.62 -22.39 30.86
C ALA A 79 -9.60 -23.55 30.64
N CYS A 80 -9.75 -24.02 29.40
CA CYS A 80 -10.56 -25.21 29.11
C CYS A 80 -9.97 -26.46 29.78
N ALA A 81 -8.66 -26.68 29.68
CA ALA A 81 -8.01 -27.83 30.32
C ALA A 81 -8.18 -27.83 31.84
N ILE A 82 -8.04 -26.66 32.48
CA ILE A 82 -8.28 -26.48 33.92
C ILE A 82 -9.76 -26.73 34.25
N GLY A 83 -10.69 -26.20 33.46
CA GLY A 83 -12.12 -26.43 33.64
C GLY A 83 -12.51 -27.91 33.52
N PHE A 84 -11.97 -28.61 32.52
CA PHE A 84 -12.19 -30.04 32.32
C PHE A 84 -11.61 -30.86 33.48
N THR A 85 -10.38 -30.58 33.91
CA THR A 85 -9.77 -31.30 35.04
C THR A 85 -10.52 -31.07 36.34
N ALA A 86 -10.96 -29.84 36.61
CA ALA A 86 -11.79 -29.52 37.78
C ALA A 86 -13.15 -30.24 37.74
N ALA A 87 -13.80 -30.29 36.57
CA ALA A 87 -15.07 -30.99 36.39
C ALA A 87 -14.92 -32.50 36.61
N VAL A 88 -13.87 -33.12 36.06
CA VAL A 88 -13.59 -34.55 36.27
C VAL A 88 -13.30 -34.87 37.73
N LEU A 89 -12.51 -34.03 38.41
CA LEU A 89 -12.25 -34.17 39.85
C LEU A 89 -13.54 -34.09 40.66
N LEU A 90 -14.43 -33.15 40.34
CA LEU A 90 -15.74 -33.02 40.99
C LEU A 90 -16.66 -34.23 40.76
N THR A 91 -16.57 -34.89 39.60
CA THR A 91 -17.37 -36.10 39.33
C THR A 91 -16.84 -37.36 40.02
N LEU A 92 -15.56 -37.35 40.42
CA LEU A 92 -14.89 -38.49 41.07
C LEU A 92 -14.93 -38.41 42.61
N LEU A 93 -15.35 -37.27 43.16
CA LEU A 93 -15.38 -36.95 44.60
C LEU A 93 -16.81 -37.12 45.15
#